data_AF-A0A937WLV6-F1
#
_entry.id   AF-A0A937WLV6-F1
#
_cell.length_a   1.000
_cell.length_b   1.000
_cell.length_c   1.000
_cell.angle_alpha   90.00
_cell.angle_beta   90.00
_cell.angle_gamma   90.00
#
_symmetry.space_group_name_H-M   'P 1'
#
loop_
_entity.id
_entity.type
_entity.pdbx_description
1 polymer ?
#
loop_
_entity_poly.entity_id
_entity_poly.type
_entity_poly.pdbx_seq_one_letter_code
_entity_poly.pdbx_strand_id
1 'polypeptide(L)'
;MLDKCPGQNKQFWGPDDVCEVACSNCGYLVELFKDELKRKCPKCNKEIINPKMDLGCAMWCPKAKDCIGPERYSYITKTVEMENRRKKDFDRFILTIDKKDEDVKKLFTRLYIENKNPKKIFDTKKLYDIKETNPDLFERATRYYSNFRAE
;
A
#
# COMPACT_ATOMS: atom_id res chain seq x y z
N MET A 1 8.69 -7.76 29.92
CA MET A 1 8.16 -8.86 29.10
C MET A 1 6.93 -8.34 28.37
N LEU A 2 7.03 -8.09 27.07
CA LEU A 2 5.87 -7.88 26.21
C LEU A 2 5.71 -9.18 25.39
N ASP A 3 5.45 -10.28 26.08
CA ASP A 3 5.56 -11.64 25.53
C ASP A 3 4.33 -12.08 24.71
N LYS A 4 3.41 -11.15 24.44
CA LYS A 4 2.21 -11.43 23.67
C LYS A 4 2.11 -10.48 22.50
N CYS A 5 2.01 -11.04 21.30
CA CYS A 5 1.71 -10.28 20.09
C CYS A 5 0.43 -9.47 20.34
N PRO A 6 0.43 -8.13 20.19
CA PRO A 6 -0.75 -7.30 20.41
C PRO A 6 -1.94 -7.75 19.56
N GLY A 7 -1.68 -8.25 18.34
CA GLY A 7 -2.68 -8.81 17.45
C GLY A 7 -3.39 -10.06 18.02
N GLN A 8 -2.76 -10.80 18.93
CA GLN A 8 -3.31 -11.98 19.59
C GLN A 8 -4.08 -11.66 20.88
N ASN A 9 -4.14 -10.39 21.28
CA ASN A 9 -4.95 -10.01 22.44
C ASN A 9 -6.43 -9.95 22.06
N LYS A 10 -7.12 -11.07 22.31
CA LYS A 10 -8.55 -11.27 22.03
C LYS A 10 -9.48 -10.27 22.74
N GLN A 11 -9.00 -9.57 23.77
CA GLN A 11 -9.79 -8.56 24.48
C GLN A 11 -10.19 -7.38 23.57
N PHE A 12 -9.40 -7.10 22.53
CA PHE A 12 -9.68 -6.03 21.56
C PHE A 12 -10.27 -6.56 20.26
N TRP A 13 -10.80 -7.78 20.25
CA TRP A 13 -11.35 -8.37 19.04
C TRP A 13 -12.85 -8.09 18.91
N GLY A 14 -13.26 -7.61 17.74
CA GLY A 14 -14.65 -7.44 17.32
C GLY A 14 -15.06 -8.45 16.24
N PRO A 15 -16.31 -8.40 15.78
CA PRO A 15 -16.82 -9.27 14.72
C PRO A 15 -16.00 -9.22 13.42
N ASP A 16 -15.38 -8.08 13.11
CA ASP A 16 -14.56 -7.89 11.90
C ASP A 16 -13.18 -8.57 11.95
N ASP A 17 -12.76 -9.04 13.13
CA ASP A 17 -11.48 -9.73 13.33
C ASP A 17 -11.53 -11.23 12.98
N VAL A 18 -12.67 -11.70 12.49
CA VAL A 18 -12.88 -13.03 11.92
C VAL A 18 -13.35 -12.88 10.47
N CYS A 19 -12.93 -13.79 9.60
CA CYS A 19 -13.46 -13.87 8.26
C CYS A 19 -13.70 -15.32 7.84
N GLU A 20 -14.75 -15.52 7.06
CA GLU A 20 -15.02 -16.79 6.40
C GLU A 20 -14.41 -16.80 5.01
N VAL A 21 -13.67 -17.86 4.71
CA VAL A 21 -13.01 -18.06 3.42
C VAL A 21 -13.39 -19.42 2.87
N ALA A 22 -13.96 -19.45 1.67
CA ALA A 22 -14.23 -20.70 0.97
C ALA A 22 -12.91 -21.36 0.54
N CYS A 23 -12.71 -22.63 0.90
CA CYS A 23 -11.56 -23.40 0.47
C CYS A 23 -11.56 -23.55 -1.06
N SER A 24 -10.51 -23.07 -1.73
CA SER A 24 -10.36 -23.15 -3.19
C SER A 24 -10.35 -24.58 -3.75
N ASN A 25 -10.11 -25.58 -2.91
CA ASN A 25 -10.07 -26.99 -3.33
C ASN A 25 -11.40 -27.74 -3.13
N CYS A 26 -12.21 -27.39 -2.12
CA CYS A 26 -13.39 -28.19 -1.77
C CYS A 26 -14.65 -27.38 -1.40
N GLY A 27 -14.58 -26.05 -1.47
CA GLY A 27 -15.69 -25.13 -1.19
C GLY A 27 -16.09 -25.00 0.28
N TYR A 28 -15.45 -25.73 1.20
CA TYR A 28 -15.77 -25.63 2.62
C TYR A 28 -15.43 -24.24 3.17
N LEU A 29 -16.38 -23.60 3.87
CA LEU A 29 -16.18 -22.31 4.53
C LEU A 29 -15.33 -22.48 5.78
N VAL A 30 -14.18 -21.82 5.83
CA VAL A 30 -13.25 -21.85 6.96
C VAL A 30 -13.21 -20.48 7.59
N GLU A 31 -13.50 -20.42 8.88
CA GLU A 31 -13.26 -19.24 9.70
C GLU A 31 -11.76 -19.06 9.95
N LEU A 32 -11.28 -17.84 9.73
CA LEU A 32 -9.91 -17.40 9.95
C LEU A 32 -9.92 -16.17 10.84
N PHE A 33 -9.17 -16.21 11.93
CA PHE A 33 -8.94 -15.06 12.81
C PHE A 33 -7.86 -14.14 12.24
N LYS A 34 -7.90 -12.83 12.57
CA LYS A 34 -6.95 -11.84 12.05
C LYS A 34 -5.47 -12.15 12.30
N ASP A 35 -5.16 -12.95 13.33
CA ASP A 35 -3.81 -13.36 13.69
C ASP A 35 -3.39 -14.69 13.03
N GLU A 36 -4.30 -15.39 12.35
CA GLU A 36 -3.98 -16.61 11.63
C GLU A 36 -3.43 -16.29 10.24
N LEU A 37 -2.14 -16.55 10.04
CA LEU A 37 -1.49 -16.43 8.73
C LEU A 37 -2.16 -17.36 7.69
N LYS A 38 -2.41 -18.58 8.12
CA LYS A 38 -2.91 -19.68 7.29
C LYS A 38 -3.47 -20.78 8.17
N ARG A 39 -4.42 -21.54 7.63
CA ARG A 39 -5.04 -22.68 8.29
C ARG A 39 -5.22 -23.82 7.31
N LYS A 40 -5.15 -25.06 7.78
CA LYS A 40 -5.53 -26.21 6.95
C LYS A 40 -7.05 -26.32 6.92
N CYS A 41 -7.61 -26.53 5.72
CA CYS A 41 -9.02 -26.82 5.55
C CYS A 41 -9.38 -28.10 6.32
N PRO A 42 -10.37 -28.07 7.23
CA PRO A 42 -10.74 -29.25 8.02
C PRO A 42 -11.33 -30.38 7.15
N LYS A 43 -11.84 -30.07 5.95
CA LYS A 43 -12.44 -31.06 5.04
C LYS A 43 -11.44 -31.73 4.11
N CYS A 44 -10.46 -31.00 3.58
CA CYS A 44 -9.55 -31.53 2.55
C CYS A 44 -8.06 -31.33 2.83
N ASN A 45 -7.70 -30.81 4.01
CA ASN A 45 -6.34 -30.52 4.46
C ASN A 45 -5.52 -29.55 3.60
N LYS A 46 -6.10 -28.96 2.56
CA LYS A 46 -5.45 -27.90 1.77
C LYS A 46 -5.21 -26.66 2.63
N GLU A 47 -4.04 -26.05 2.48
CA GLU A 47 -3.72 -24.78 3.14
C GLU A 47 -4.55 -23.63 2.55
N ILE A 48 -5.18 -22.85 3.44
CA ILE A 48 -5.95 -21.64 3.14
C ILE A 48 -5.20 -20.47 3.76
N ILE A 49 -4.94 -19.43 2.96
CA ILE A 49 -4.30 -18.20 3.40
C ILE A 49 -5.40 -17.22 3.83
N ASN A 50 -5.24 -16.57 4.98
CA ASN A 50 -6.17 -15.53 5.40
C ASN A 50 -6.04 -14.29 4.50
N PRO A 51 -7.07 -13.91 3.74
CA PRO A 51 -7.03 -12.76 2.84
C PRO A 51 -7.18 -11.42 3.57
N LYS A 52 -7.73 -11.42 4.79
CA LYS A 52 -7.93 -10.23 5.62
C LYS A 52 -6.78 -9.94 6.58
N MET A 53 -5.71 -10.73 6.52
CA MET A 53 -4.60 -10.60 7.44
C MET A 53 -3.91 -9.25 7.28
N ASP A 54 -3.98 -8.46 8.35
CA ASP A 54 -3.29 -7.19 8.43
C ASP A 54 -1.82 -7.41 8.84
N LEU A 55 -0.92 -7.22 7.88
CA LEU A 55 0.53 -7.29 8.09
C LEU A 55 1.14 -5.95 8.48
N GLY A 56 0.33 -4.96 8.88
CA GLY A 56 0.82 -3.67 9.37
C GLY A 56 1.77 -3.79 10.56
N CYS A 57 1.61 -4.83 11.39
CA CYS A 57 2.55 -5.14 12.48
C CYS A 57 3.96 -5.50 11.98
N ALA A 58 4.09 -6.04 10.76
CA ALA A 58 5.37 -6.41 10.19
C ALA A 58 6.29 -5.21 9.95
N MET A 59 5.74 -3.98 9.96
CA MET A 59 6.50 -2.74 9.80
C MET A 59 7.31 -2.33 11.03
N TRP A 60 6.91 -2.78 12.23
CA TRP A 60 7.53 -2.35 13.49
C TRP A 60 7.83 -3.50 14.46
N CYS A 61 7.27 -4.69 14.25
CA CYS A 61 7.45 -5.83 15.13
C CYS A 61 8.85 -6.47 14.95
N PRO A 62 9.67 -6.60 16.01
CA PRO A 62 10.99 -7.23 15.92
C PRO A 62 10.95 -8.71 15.53
N LYS A 63 9.83 -9.40 15.76
CA LYS A 63 9.62 -10.82 15.44
C LYS A 63 8.94 -11.06 14.09
N ALA A 64 8.70 -10.00 13.30
CA ALA A 64 7.96 -10.09 12.05
C ALA A 64 8.60 -11.09 11.06
N LYS A 65 9.92 -11.02 10.86
CA LYS A 65 10.63 -11.90 9.92
C LYS A 65 10.46 -13.39 10.26
N ASP A 66 10.49 -13.74 11.54
CA ASP A 66 10.27 -15.11 12.01
C ASP A 66 8.80 -15.52 11.87
N CYS A 67 7.87 -14.58 12.08
CA CYS A 67 6.43 -14.82 12.06
C CYS A 67 5.88 -15.07 10.65
N ILE A 68 6.27 -14.27 9.66
CA ILE A 68 5.73 -14.33 8.29
C ILE A 68 6.71 -14.91 7.26
N GLY A 69 7.93 -15.23 7.70
CA GLY A 69 8.99 -15.77 6.86
C GLY A 69 9.79 -14.69 6.11
N PRO A 70 11.05 -15.01 5.71
CA PRO A 70 11.99 -14.04 5.16
C PRO A 70 11.57 -13.47 3.80
N GLU A 71 10.99 -14.28 2.91
CA GLU A 71 10.53 -13.83 1.60
C GLU A 71 9.43 -12.78 1.69
N ARG A 72 8.39 -13.09 2.49
CA ARG A 72 7.24 -12.20 2.68
C ARG A 72 7.63 -10.93 3.42
N TYR A 73 8.48 -11.06 4.44
CA TYR A 73 9.04 -9.91 5.13
C TYR A 73 9.80 -9.00 4.16
N SER A 74 10.70 -9.56 3.33
CA SER A 74 11.43 -8.78 2.32
C SER A 74 10.52 -8.09 1.31
N TYR A 75 9.45 -8.75 0.86
CA TYR A 75 8.47 -8.15 -0.03
C TYR A 75 7.78 -6.93 0.60
N ILE A 76 7.33 -7.05 1.84
CA ILE A 76 6.65 -5.97 2.57
C ILE A 76 7.62 -4.82 2.82
N THR A 77 8.82 -5.09 3.33
CA THR A 77 9.78 -4.03 3.63
C THR A 77 10.18 -3.28 2.37
N LYS A 78 10.44 -3.99 1.26
CA LYS A 78 10.70 -3.36 -0.04
C LYS A 78 9.53 -2.49 -0.51
N THR A 79 8.30 -2.94 -0.31
CA THR A 79 7.08 -2.19 -0.70
C THR A 79 6.94 -0.91 0.12
N VAL A 80 7.11 -0.99 1.44
CA VAL A 80 7.08 0.17 2.35
C VAL A 80 8.20 1.15 2.02
N GLU A 81 9.41 0.66 1.77
CA GLU A 81 10.55 1.49 1.35
C GLU A 81 10.28 2.20 0.02
N MET A 82 9.66 1.52 -0.95
CA MET A 82 9.28 2.12 -2.23
C MET A 82 8.25 3.25 -2.04
N GLU A 83 7.20 3.02 -1.25
CA GLU A 83 6.19 4.05 -0.95
C GLU A 83 6.81 5.24 -0.20
N ASN A 84 7.71 4.98 0.76
CA ASN A 84 8.41 6.04 1.48
C ASN A 84 9.30 6.87 0.56
N ARG A 85 10.03 6.25 -0.37
CA ARG A 85 10.81 6.96 -1.40
C ARG A 85 9.90 7.78 -2.30
N ARG A 86 8.83 7.18 -2.81
CA ARG A 86 7.84 7.84 -3.66
C ARG A 86 7.24 9.07 -2.98
N LYS A 87 6.88 8.97 -1.69
CA LYS A 87 6.39 10.10 -0.89
C LYS A 87 7.44 11.19 -0.76
N LYS A 88 8.68 10.86 -0.41
CA LYS A 88 9.77 11.85 -0.31
C LYS A 88 10.03 12.56 -1.64
N ASP A 89 10.02 11.82 -2.75
CA ASP A 89 10.20 12.40 -4.08
C ASP A 89 9.03 13.31 -4.46
N PHE A 90 7.80 12.93 -4.10
CA PHE A 90 6.61 13.77 -4.28
C PHE A 90 6.70 15.06 -3.46
N ASP A 91 7.04 14.95 -2.17
CA ASP A 91 7.18 16.11 -1.28
C ASP A 91 8.28 17.05 -1.81
N ARG A 92 9.43 16.51 -2.25
CA ARG A 92 10.50 17.29 -2.90
C ARG A 92 9.99 18.00 -4.15
N PHE A 93 9.24 17.30 -4.99
CA PHE A 93 8.68 17.86 -6.22
C PHE A 93 7.67 18.99 -5.94
N ILE A 94 6.76 18.81 -4.98
CA ILE A 94 5.77 19.85 -4.64
C ILE A 94 6.45 21.13 -4.14
N LEU A 95 7.60 21.02 -3.48
CA LEU A 95 8.39 22.17 -3.02
C LEU A 95 9.03 22.97 -4.16
N THR A 96 9.25 22.39 -5.35
CA THR A 96 9.79 23.12 -6.50
C THR A 96 8.74 23.93 -7.26
N ILE A 97 7.46 23.68 -7.03
CA ILE A 97 6.35 24.38 -7.68
C ILE A 97 6.10 25.73 -6.98
N ASP A 98 6.00 26.81 -7.76
CA ASP A 98 5.72 28.16 -7.25
C ASP A 98 4.47 28.16 -6.37
N LYS A 99 4.50 28.91 -5.27
CA LYS A 99 3.37 29.05 -4.34
C LYS A 99 2.14 29.68 -4.99
N LYS A 100 2.30 30.43 -6.07
CA LYS A 100 1.21 31.05 -6.83
C LYS A 100 0.52 30.07 -7.79
N ASP A 101 1.22 29.03 -8.25
CA ASP A 101 0.67 27.99 -9.14
C ASP A 101 -0.05 26.89 -8.34
N GLU A 102 -1.11 27.30 -7.64
CA GLU A 102 -1.91 26.44 -6.77
C GLU A 102 -2.67 25.35 -7.55
N ASP A 103 -3.03 25.63 -8.79
CA ASP A 103 -3.69 24.69 -9.71
C ASP A 103 -2.78 23.52 -10.10
N VAL A 104 -1.50 23.79 -10.38
CA VAL A 104 -0.48 22.78 -10.66
C VAL A 104 -0.24 21.90 -9.43
N LYS A 105 -0.16 22.49 -8.23
CA LYS A 105 -0.04 21.73 -6.98
C LYS A 105 -1.23 20.81 -6.76
N LYS A 106 -2.45 21.34 -6.89
CA LYS A 106 -3.68 20.55 -6.78
C LYS A 106 -3.72 19.41 -7.79
N LEU A 107 -3.32 19.66 -9.03
CA LEU A 107 -3.24 18.64 -10.07
C LEU A 107 -2.30 17.50 -9.64
N PHE A 108 -1.06 17.81 -9.25
CA PHE A 108 -0.10 16.77 -8.89
C PHE A 108 -0.45 16.04 -7.59
N THR A 109 -1.03 16.72 -6.60
CA THR A 109 -1.59 16.07 -5.40
C THR A 109 -2.67 15.06 -5.77
N ARG A 110 -3.61 15.43 -6.64
CA ARG A 110 -4.63 14.49 -7.14
C ARG A 110 -3.98 13.31 -7.87
N LEU A 111 -3.08 13.57 -8.81
CA LEU A 111 -2.41 12.54 -9.59
C LEU A 111 -1.57 11.59 -8.73
N TYR A 112 -0.96 12.09 -7.66
CA TYR A 112 -0.25 11.28 -6.67
C TYR A 112 -1.21 10.37 -5.89
N ILE A 113 -2.30 10.91 -5.35
CA ILE A 113 -3.27 10.14 -4.55
C ILE A 113 -3.94 9.05 -5.39
N GLU A 114 -4.30 9.35 -6.64
CA GLU A 114 -4.97 8.40 -7.53
C GLU A 114 -4.02 7.29 -8.07
N ASN A 115 -2.71 7.48 -7.96
CA ASN A 115 -1.74 6.52 -8.48
C ASN A 115 -1.54 5.35 -7.50
N LYS A 116 -1.96 4.15 -7.94
CA LYS A 116 -1.82 2.90 -7.19
C LYS A 116 -0.43 2.24 -7.36
N ASN A 117 0.46 2.80 -8.18
CA ASN A 117 1.76 2.23 -8.46
C ASN A 117 2.86 2.87 -7.58
N PRO A 118 3.45 2.16 -6.61
CA PRO A 118 4.53 2.67 -5.75
C PRO A 118 5.80 3.06 -6.50
N LYS A 119 6.01 2.54 -7.72
CA LYS A 119 7.25 2.75 -8.49
C LYS A 119 7.31 4.10 -9.20
N LYS A 120 6.21 4.84 -9.25
CA LYS A 120 6.11 6.15 -9.91
C LYS A 120 5.49 7.13 -8.94
N ILE A 121 5.89 8.40 -9.00
CA ILE A 121 5.27 9.48 -8.21
C ILE A 121 3.77 9.56 -8.57
N PHE A 122 3.47 9.64 -9.87
CA PHE A 122 2.12 9.63 -10.42
C PHE A 122 2.09 8.95 -11.81
N ASP A 123 0.90 8.76 -12.37
CA ASP A 123 0.73 8.23 -13.73
C ASP A 123 0.90 9.34 -14.79
N THR A 124 1.97 9.24 -15.58
CA THR A 124 2.28 10.22 -16.64
C THR A 124 1.24 10.26 -17.76
N LYS A 125 0.47 9.19 -17.98
CA LYS A 125 -0.62 9.20 -18.96
C LYS A 125 -1.73 10.14 -18.51
N LYS A 126 -2.11 10.07 -17.23
CA LYS A 126 -3.11 10.98 -16.64
C LYS A 126 -2.69 12.45 -16.69
N LEU A 127 -1.39 12.74 -16.66
CA LEU A 127 -0.90 14.10 -16.90
C LEU A 127 -1.12 14.51 -18.36
N TYR A 128 -0.82 13.62 -19.32
CA TYR A 128 -1.03 13.88 -20.75
C TYR A 128 -2.50 14.15 -21.09
N ASP A 129 -3.43 13.42 -20.46
CA ASP A 129 -4.88 13.60 -20.67
C ASP A 129 -5.37 15.01 -20.29
N ILE A 130 -4.65 15.74 -19.43
CA ILE A 130 -4.97 17.14 -19.09
C ILE A 130 -4.84 18.05 -20.30
N LYS A 131 -4.01 17.70 -21.28
CA LYS A 131 -3.82 18.50 -22.50
C LYS A 131 -5.13 18.77 -23.23
N GLU A 132 -6.06 17.81 -23.23
CA GLU A 132 -7.34 17.94 -23.92
C GLU A 132 -8.32 18.85 -23.17
N THR A 133 -8.26 18.85 -21.84
CA THR A 133 -9.21 19.57 -20.98
C THR A 133 -8.73 20.96 -20.59
N ASN A 134 -7.43 21.12 -20.37
CA ASN A 134 -6.79 22.38 -20.00
C ASN A 134 -5.33 22.42 -20.49
N PRO A 135 -5.10 22.86 -21.74
CA PRO A 135 -3.76 22.91 -22.35
C PRO A 135 -2.76 23.79 -21.59
N ASP A 136 -3.23 24.91 -21.04
CA ASP A 136 -2.42 25.87 -20.29
C ASP A 136 -1.89 25.28 -18.97
N LEU A 137 -2.77 24.61 -18.21
CA LEU A 137 -2.38 23.85 -17.02
C LEU A 137 -1.41 22.72 -17.36
N PHE A 138 -1.66 22.00 -18.46
CA PHE A 138 -0.78 20.93 -18.92
C PHE A 138 0.63 21.44 -19.24
N GLU A 139 0.76 22.59 -19.89
CA GLU A 139 2.05 23.18 -20.22
C GLU A 139 2.83 23.57 -18.97
N ARG A 140 2.20 24.29 -18.03
CA ARG A 140 2.82 24.64 -16.75
C ARG A 140 3.26 23.39 -15.97
N ALA A 141 2.36 22.43 -15.81
CA ALA A 141 2.62 21.21 -15.06
C ALA A 141 3.78 20.40 -15.66
N THR A 142 3.80 20.27 -17.00
CA THR A 142 4.87 19.58 -17.72
C THR A 142 6.22 20.29 -17.56
N ARG A 143 6.23 21.63 -17.55
CA ARG A 143 7.45 22.42 -17.33
C ARG A 143 8.05 22.15 -15.94
N TYR A 144 7.24 22.23 -14.88
CA TYR A 144 7.70 21.93 -13.52
C TYR A 144 8.22 20.49 -13.41
N TYR A 145 7.48 19.53 -13.94
CA TYR A 145 7.87 18.13 -13.86
C TYR A 145 9.14 17.82 -14.66
N SER A 146 9.32 18.43 -15.83
CA SER A 146 10.52 18.25 -16.64
C SER A 146 11.75 18.82 -15.94
N ASN A 147 11.63 20.01 -15.34
CA ASN A 147 12.71 20.61 -14.57
C ASN A 147 13.11 19.74 -13.37
N PHE A 148 12.12 19.25 -12.60
CA PHE A 148 12.37 18.35 -11.47
C PHE A 148 13.06 17.04 -11.87
N ARG A 149 12.83 16.53 -13.09
CA ARG A 149 13.49 15.31 -13.58
C ARG A 149 14.90 15.55 -14.13
N ALA A 150 15.28 16.79 -14.39
CA ALA A 150 16.60 17.16 -14.87
C ALA A 150 17.62 17.40 -13.74
N GLU A 151 17.13 17.55 -12.50
CA GLU A 151 17.91 17.61 -11.25
C GLU A 151 18.27 16.21 -10.72
#